data_AF-B9YBH0-F1
#
_entry.id   AF-B9YBH0-F1
#
_cell.length_a   1.000
_cell.length_b   1.000
_cell.length_c   1.000
_cell.angle_alpha   90.00
_cell.angle_beta   90.00
_cell.angle_gamma   90.00
#
_symmetry.space_group_name_H-M   'P 1'
#
loop_
_entity.id
_entity.type
_entity.pdbx_description
1 polymer ?
#
loop_
_entity_poly.entity_id
_entity_poly.type
_entity_poly.pdbx_seq_one_letter_code
_entity_poly.pdbx_strand_id
1 'polypeptide(L)'
;MLEKIKNALFRFMNGRYGTDALNNFLLFASLAVLLINTLTFKSVFLGLLGDVLIFGSLFRTLSRNIWKRQKENIKFMELTRPVRSAFSLIKKNAGDKEHKYFSCPHCHQTVRVPRGHGKIEITCPRCKTTFERKS
;
A
#
# COMPACT_ATOMS: atom_id res chain seq x y z
N MET A 1 1.17 33.48 -12.09
CA MET A 1 2.17 33.29 -11.00
C MET A 1 2.33 31.83 -10.63
N LEU A 2 1.23 31.11 -10.37
CA LEU A 2 1.22 29.68 -10.02
C LEU A 2 1.91 28.77 -11.05
N GLU A 3 1.72 29.02 -12.35
CA GLU A 3 2.34 28.23 -13.42
C GLU A 3 3.87 28.33 -13.47
N LYS A 4 4.43 29.51 -13.16
CA LYS A 4 5.88 29.72 -13.12
C LYS A 4 6.51 28.93 -11.98
N ILE A 5 5.88 28.93 -10.81
CA ILE A 5 6.30 28.16 -9.64
C ILE A 5 6.19 26.66 -9.92
N LYS A 6 5.07 26.21 -10.50
CA LYS A 6 4.87 24.82 -10.93
C LYS A 6 5.99 24.36 -11.87
N ASN A 7 6.29 25.13 -12.92
CA ASN A 7 7.32 24.79 -13.89
C ASN A 7 8.73 24.79 -13.28
N ALA A 8 9.01 25.69 -12.33
CA ALA A 8 10.27 25.68 -11.57
C ALA A 8 10.39 24.41 -10.70
N LEU A 9 9.31 24.02 -10.01
CA LEU A 9 9.26 22.78 -9.23
C LEU A 9 9.43 21.54 -10.12
N PHE A 10 8.82 21.50 -11.31
CA PHE A 10 9.01 20.40 -12.25
C PHE A 10 10.47 20.29 -12.72
N ARG A 11 11.11 21.42 -13.05
CA ARG A 11 12.53 21.45 -13.42
C ARG A 11 13.43 21.01 -12.26
N PHE A 12 13.09 21.40 -11.03
CA PHE A 12 13.79 20.94 -9.84
C PHE A 12 13.58 19.45 -9.58
N MET A 13 12.39 18.90 -9.77
CA MET A 13 12.14 17.47 -9.57
C MET A 13 12.69 16.60 -10.70
N ASN A 14 13.04 17.20 -11.85
CA ASN A 14 13.57 16.46 -12.98
C ASN A 14 14.91 15.76 -12.61
N GLY A 15 15.01 14.46 -12.88
CA GLY A 15 16.16 13.63 -12.51
C GLY A 15 16.26 13.23 -11.03
N ARG A 16 15.25 13.53 -10.21
CA ARG A 16 15.11 13.01 -8.84
C ARG A 16 14.08 11.89 -8.79
N TYR A 17 14.14 11.07 -7.75
CA TYR A 17 13.29 9.88 -7.65
C TYR A 17 11.80 10.19 -7.50
N GLY A 18 11.42 11.15 -6.64
CA GLY A 18 10.02 11.46 -6.37
C GLY A 18 9.41 10.57 -5.28
N THR A 19 8.07 10.50 -5.25
CA THR A 19 7.34 9.75 -4.21
C THR A 19 7.01 8.32 -4.66
N ASP A 20 7.10 7.36 -3.75
CA ASP A 20 6.81 5.94 -3.97
C ASP A 20 5.89 5.37 -2.86
N ALA A 21 5.56 4.08 -2.96
CA ALA A 21 4.67 3.44 -1.99
C ALA A 21 5.29 3.30 -0.59
N LEU A 22 6.61 3.13 -0.50
CA LEU A 22 7.37 3.09 0.75
C LEU A 22 7.45 4.48 1.38
N ASN A 23 7.61 5.52 0.59
CA ASN A 23 7.70 6.92 0.99
C ASN A 23 6.36 7.40 1.55
N ASN A 24 5.27 7.06 0.88
CA ASN A 24 3.93 7.29 1.42
C ASN A 24 3.73 6.56 2.74
N PHE A 25 4.17 5.30 2.85
CA PHE A 25 4.10 4.56 4.12
C PHE A 25 4.91 5.25 5.22
N LEU A 26 6.14 5.70 4.94
CA LEU A 26 6.98 6.43 5.90
C LEU A 26 6.33 7.76 6.33
N LEU A 27 5.73 8.51 5.40
CA LEU A 27 5.02 9.75 5.69
C LEU A 27 3.76 9.54 6.53
N PHE A 28 2.96 8.50 6.23
CA PHE A 28 1.79 8.17 7.06
C PHE A 28 2.21 7.64 8.44
N ALA A 29 3.27 6.83 8.50
CA ALA A 29 3.82 6.34 9.75
C ALA A 29 4.36 7.49 10.61
N SER A 30 5.09 8.45 10.02
CA SER A 30 5.57 9.62 10.77
C SER A 30 4.43 10.47 11.29
N LEU A 31 3.38 10.68 10.48
CA LEU A 31 2.20 11.41 10.92
C LEU A 31 1.50 10.69 12.08
N ALA A 32 1.34 9.37 11.99
CA ALA A 32 0.74 8.58 13.06
C ALA A 32 1.58 8.62 14.35
N VAL A 33 2.92 8.50 14.25
CA VAL A 33 3.83 8.59 15.40
C VAL A 33 3.77 9.97 16.05
N LEU A 34 3.75 11.04 15.27
CA LEU A 34 3.63 12.40 15.79
C LEU A 34 2.27 12.63 16.46
N LEU A 35 1.17 12.13 15.87
CA LEU A 35 -0.16 12.17 16.47
C LEU A 35 -0.23 11.40 17.80
N ILE A 36 0.39 10.22 17.89
CA ILE A 36 0.45 9.48 19.14
C ILE A 36 1.30 10.23 20.16
N ASN A 37 2.43 10.81 19.73
CA ASN A 37 3.30 11.57 20.63
C ASN A 37 2.59 12.77 21.26
N THR A 38 1.76 13.48 20.51
CA THR A 38 0.98 14.62 21.04
C THR A 38 -0.11 14.19 22.01
N LEU A 39 -0.67 12.98 21.86
CA LEU A 39 -1.73 12.44 22.72
C LEU A 39 -1.22 11.74 23.98
N THR A 40 -0.06 11.08 23.93
CA THR A 40 0.39 10.20 25.01
C THR A 40 1.10 10.97 26.11
N PHE A 41 2.29 11.56 25.92
CA PHE A 41 2.96 12.39 26.96
C PHE A 41 4.04 13.35 26.38
N LYS A 42 3.98 13.71 25.09
CA LYS A 42 5.00 14.54 24.39
C LYS A 42 6.43 14.07 24.66
N SER A 43 6.67 12.76 24.56
CA SER A 43 8.01 12.21 24.73
C SER A 43 8.95 12.75 23.65
N VAL A 44 10.16 13.16 24.06
CA VAL A 44 11.20 13.62 23.13
C VAL A 44 11.60 12.49 22.16
N PHE A 45 11.62 11.24 22.64
CA PHE A 45 11.98 10.08 21.84
C PHE A 45 11.01 9.81 20.68
N LEU A 46 9.69 9.81 20.90
CA LEU A 46 8.72 9.62 19.82
C LEU A 46 8.69 10.81 18.86
N GLY A 47 8.93 12.02 19.36
CA GLY A 47 9.08 13.22 18.53
C GLY A 47 10.25 13.09 17.56
N LEU A 48 11.44 12.79 18.08
CA LEU A 48 12.64 12.54 17.27
C LEU A 48 12.44 11.40 16.27
N LEU A 49 11.76 10.32 16.66
CA LEU A 49 11.45 9.22 15.75
C LEU A 49 10.59 9.69 14.58
N GLY A 50 9.54 10.47 14.85
CA GLY A 50 8.69 11.08 13.82
C GLY A 50 9.49 11.98 12.87
N ASP A 51 10.33 12.85 13.43
CA ASP A 51 11.19 13.76 12.65
C ASP A 51 12.15 12.98 11.75
N VAL A 52 12.83 11.96 12.29
CA VAL A 52 13.74 11.09 11.51
C VAL A 52 13.00 10.41 10.36
N LEU A 53 11.76 9.95 10.56
CA LEU A 53 10.96 9.35 9.48
C LEU A 53 10.62 10.37 8.39
N ILE A 54 10.26 11.60 8.76
CA ILE A 54 10.01 12.69 7.80
C ILE A 54 11.28 13.03 7.02
N PHE A 55 12.38 13.31 7.72
CA PHE A 55 13.67 13.63 7.07
C PHE A 55 14.15 12.49 6.17
N GLY A 56 13.97 11.23 6.59
CA GLY A 56 14.25 10.05 5.78
C GLY A 56 13.41 9.99 4.50
N SER A 57 12.11 10.29 4.58
CA SER A 57 11.22 10.34 3.42
C SER A 57 11.60 11.46 2.43
N LEU A 58 11.96 12.64 2.94
CA LEU A 58 12.42 13.77 2.12
C LEU A 58 13.75 13.44 1.43
N PHE A 59 14.69 12.84 2.16
CA PHE A 59 15.96 12.40 1.60
C PHE A 59 15.77 11.35 0.50
N ARG A 60 14.84 10.40 0.67
CA ARG A 60 14.48 9.45 -0.41
C ARG A 60 13.92 10.15 -1.64
N THR A 61 12.99 11.08 -1.43
CA THR A 61 12.30 11.80 -2.50
C THR A 61 13.26 12.62 -3.35
N LEU A 62 14.23 13.27 -2.68
CA LEU A 62 15.23 14.13 -3.31
C LEU A 62 16.46 13.38 -3.85
N SER A 63 16.57 12.08 -3.57
CA SER A 63 17.68 11.24 -4.02
C SER A 63 17.75 11.19 -5.55
N ARG A 64 18.98 11.32 -6.09
CA ARG A 64 19.27 11.14 -7.52
C ARG A 64 19.50 9.69 -7.92
N ASN A 65 19.72 8.79 -6.95
CA ASN A 65 19.93 7.37 -7.24
C ASN A 65 18.58 6.63 -7.40
N ILE A 66 18.01 6.74 -8.59
CA ILE A 66 16.69 6.18 -8.94
C ILE A 66 16.69 4.65 -8.82
N TRP A 67 17.69 3.98 -9.38
CA TRP A 67 17.76 2.52 -9.41
C TRP A 67 17.80 1.88 -8.02
N LYS A 68 18.63 2.42 -7.11
CA LYS A 68 18.71 1.91 -5.74
C LYS A 68 17.36 2.09 -5.02
N ARG A 69 16.72 3.26 -5.18
CA ARG A 69 15.43 3.57 -4.55
C ARG A 69 14.29 2.71 -5.10
N GLN A 70 14.27 2.45 -6.41
CA GLN A 70 13.33 1.51 -7.02
C GLN A 70 13.45 0.10 -6.45
N LYS A 71 14.68 -0.43 -6.30
CA LYS A 71 14.89 -1.76 -5.69
C LYS A 71 14.36 -1.83 -4.27
N GLU A 72 14.60 -0.80 -3.47
CA GLU A 72 14.07 -0.68 -2.11
C GLU A 72 12.52 -0.68 -2.10
N ASN A 73 11.89 0.06 -3.03
CA ASN A 73 10.43 0.07 -3.15
C ASN A 73 9.88 -1.27 -3.63
N ILE A 74 10.50 -1.94 -4.61
CA ILE A 74 10.08 -3.27 -5.08
C ILE A 74 10.09 -4.27 -3.93
N LYS A 75 11.18 -4.32 -3.14
CA LYS A 75 11.26 -5.19 -1.97
C LYS A 75 10.15 -4.91 -0.95
N PHE A 76 9.82 -3.64 -0.72
CA PHE A 76 8.70 -3.25 0.13
C PHE A 76 7.34 -3.70 -0.45
N MET A 77 7.15 -3.54 -1.76
CA MET A 77 5.93 -3.98 -2.45
C MET A 77 5.74 -5.50 -2.37
N GLU A 78 6.83 -6.27 -2.50
CA GLU A 78 6.81 -7.73 -2.39
C GLU A 78 6.51 -8.18 -0.96
N LEU A 79 7.17 -7.58 0.03
CA LEU A 79 6.94 -7.89 1.45
C LEU A 79 5.51 -7.57 1.89
N THR A 80 4.94 -6.47 1.38
CA THR A 80 3.57 -6.03 1.73
C THR A 80 2.49 -6.65 0.83
N ARG A 81 2.86 -7.41 -0.21
CA ARG A 81 1.94 -8.05 -1.15
C ARG A 81 0.86 -8.91 -0.48
N PRO A 82 1.15 -9.84 0.46
CA PRO A 82 0.12 -10.67 1.07
C PRO A 82 -0.90 -9.82 1.83
N VAL A 83 -0.44 -8.88 2.67
CA VAL A 83 -1.31 -7.98 3.45
C VAL A 83 -2.17 -7.12 2.53
N ARG A 84 -1.57 -6.53 1.49
CA ARG A 84 -2.30 -5.69 0.52
C ARG A 84 -3.31 -6.48 -0.29
N SER A 85 -2.98 -7.70 -0.71
CA SER A 85 -3.89 -8.57 -1.44
C SER A 85 -5.08 -8.97 -0.57
N ALA A 86 -4.86 -9.30 0.70
CA ALA A 86 -5.92 -9.59 1.67
C ALA A 86 -6.82 -8.37 1.91
N PHE A 87 -6.25 -7.19 2.16
CA PHE A 87 -7.02 -5.97 2.34
C PHE A 87 -7.82 -5.59 1.08
N SER A 88 -7.23 -5.78 -0.10
CA SER A 88 -7.94 -5.55 -1.37
C SER A 88 -9.14 -6.49 -1.54
N LEU A 89 -9.02 -7.74 -1.08
CA LEU A 89 -10.10 -8.73 -1.12
C LEU A 89 -11.23 -8.33 -0.16
N ILE A 90 -10.89 -7.91 1.06
CA ILE A 90 -11.85 -7.40 2.05
C ILE A 90 -12.57 -6.17 1.49
N LYS A 91 -11.84 -5.20 0.94
CA LYS A 91 -12.42 -3.99 0.34
C LYS A 91 -13.37 -4.30 -0.81
N LYS A 92 -12.99 -5.22 -1.70
CA LYS A 92 -13.85 -5.68 -2.81
C LYS A 92 -15.13 -6.36 -2.29
N ASN A 93 -15.00 -7.19 -1.25
CA ASN A 93 -16.15 -7.81 -0.60
C ASN A 93 -17.05 -6.79 0.11
N ALA A 94 -16.51 -5.76 0.73
CA ALA A 94 -17.31 -4.73 1.38
C ALA A 94 -18.09 -3.87 0.36
N GLY A 95 -17.50 -3.59 -0.81
CA GLY A 95 -18.09 -2.70 -1.82
C GLY A 95 -19.09 -3.38 -2.76
N ASP A 96 -18.83 -4.61 -3.18
CA ASP A 96 -19.73 -5.35 -4.08
C ASP A 96 -20.82 -6.02 -3.23
N LYS A 97 -22.10 -5.71 -3.46
CA LYS A 97 -23.22 -6.31 -2.71
C LYS A 97 -23.72 -7.60 -3.36
N GLU A 98 -23.51 -7.75 -4.65
CA GLU A 98 -24.03 -8.87 -5.45
C GLU A 98 -23.03 -10.03 -5.50
N HIS A 99 -21.73 -9.76 -5.41
CA HIS A 99 -20.70 -10.79 -5.55
C HIS A 99 -19.74 -10.83 -4.38
N LYS A 100 -19.23 -12.04 -4.10
CA LYS A 100 -18.16 -12.32 -3.16
C LYS A 100 -16.91 -12.73 -3.92
N TYR A 101 -15.78 -12.28 -3.41
CA TYR A 101 -14.46 -12.54 -3.94
C TYR A 101 -13.74 -13.50 -2.99
N PHE A 102 -13.24 -14.59 -3.54
CA PHE A 102 -12.44 -15.59 -2.84
C PHE A 102 -11.05 -15.70 -3.46
N SER A 103 -10.05 -16.02 -2.65
CA SER A 103 -8.72 -16.38 -3.16
C SER A 103 -8.60 -17.89 -3.24
N CYS A 104 -8.16 -18.39 -4.41
CA CYS A 104 -7.89 -19.82 -4.60
C CYS A 104 -6.77 -20.28 -3.64
N PRO A 105 -6.93 -21.43 -2.95
CA PRO A 105 -5.92 -21.93 -2.01
C PRO A 105 -4.63 -22.38 -2.70
N HIS A 106 -4.69 -22.77 -3.98
CA HIS A 106 -3.54 -23.31 -4.71
C HIS A 106 -2.75 -22.22 -5.48
N CYS A 107 -3.44 -21.36 -6.24
CA CYS A 107 -2.78 -20.37 -7.10
C CYS A 107 -3.01 -18.91 -6.70
N HIS A 108 -3.74 -18.67 -5.61
CA HIS A 108 -4.10 -17.35 -5.07
C HIS A 108 -4.84 -16.40 -6.03
N GLN A 109 -5.31 -16.92 -7.19
CA GLN A 109 -6.16 -16.17 -8.10
C GLN A 109 -7.47 -15.79 -7.42
N THR A 110 -7.87 -14.52 -7.54
CA THR A 110 -9.17 -14.06 -7.05
C THR A 110 -10.28 -14.55 -7.98
N VAL A 111 -11.27 -15.24 -7.42
CA VAL A 111 -12.48 -15.71 -8.11
C VAL A 111 -13.68 -14.92 -7.61
N ARG A 112 -14.52 -14.45 -8.54
CA ARG A 112 -15.77 -13.73 -8.27
C ARG A 112 -16.94 -14.71 -8.32
N VAL A 113 -17.84 -14.62 -7.37
CA VAL A 113 -18.98 -15.53 -7.20
C VAL A 113 -20.23 -14.73 -6.79
N PRO A 114 -21.44 -15.00 -7.33
CA PRO A 114 -22.68 -14.37 -6.88
C PRO A 114 -23.04 -14.75 -5.43
N ARG A 115 -23.58 -13.79 -4.66
CA ARG A 115 -23.97 -13.98 -3.25
C ARG A 115 -25.32 -14.65 -3.08
N GLY A 116 -25.53 -15.26 -1.92
CA GLY A 116 -26.84 -15.79 -1.50
C GLY A 116 -27.06 -17.28 -1.77
N HIS A 117 -26.12 -17.96 -2.43
CA HIS A 117 -26.26 -19.38 -2.81
C HIS A 117 -25.80 -20.40 -1.75
N GLY A 118 -25.58 -19.97 -0.50
CA GLY A 118 -25.21 -20.89 0.59
C GLY A 118 -23.81 -21.49 0.41
N LYS A 119 -23.69 -22.82 0.57
CA LYS A 119 -22.44 -23.56 0.31
C LYS A 119 -22.34 -23.85 -1.18
N ILE A 120 -21.23 -23.42 -1.77
CA ILE A 120 -20.98 -23.60 -3.20
C ILE A 120 -19.60 -24.22 -3.42
N GLU A 121 -19.50 -25.02 -4.47
CA GLU A 121 -18.23 -25.50 -4.98
C GLU A 121 -17.70 -24.49 -6.01
N ILE A 122 -16.52 -23.92 -5.74
CA ILE A 122 -15.90 -22.93 -6.60
C ILE A 122 -14.78 -23.59 -7.39
N THR A 123 -14.87 -23.56 -8.72
CA THR A 123 -13.80 -24.03 -9.60
C THR A 123 -12.91 -22.86 -10.00
N CYS A 124 -11.59 -22.96 -9.75
CA CYS A 124 -10.67 -21.90 -10.15
C CYS A 124 -10.44 -21.91 -11.68
N PRO A 125 -10.59 -20.78 -12.39
CA PRO A 125 -10.38 -20.73 -13.84
C PRO A 125 -8.91 -20.91 -14.27
N ARG A 126 -7.95 -20.68 -13.36
CA ARG A 126 -6.51 -20.77 -13.64
C ARG A 126 -5.94 -22.17 -13.42
N CYS A 127 -6.24 -22.78 -12.26
CA CYS A 127 -5.64 -24.06 -11.86
C CYS A 127 -6.63 -25.23 -11.83
N LYS A 128 -7.91 -24.98 -12.11
CA LYS A 128 -9.01 -25.97 -12.08
C LYS A 128 -9.22 -26.67 -10.73
N THR A 129 -8.50 -26.30 -9.68
CA THR A 129 -8.76 -26.78 -8.31
C THR A 129 -10.15 -26.34 -7.88
N THR A 130 -10.95 -27.28 -7.40
CA THR A 130 -12.25 -27.04 -6.79
C THR A 130 -12.12 -26.91 -5.28
N PHE A 131 -12.91 -26.03 -4.67
CA PHE A 131 -12.94 -25.85 -3.23
C PHE A 131 -14.29 -25.32 -2.76
N GLU A 132 -14.71 -25.77 -1.57
CA GLU A 132 -15.99 -25.35 -0.99
C GLU A 132 -15.84 -24.09 -0.12
N ARG A 133 -16.73 -23.11 -0.35
CA ARG A 133 -16.88 -21.92 0.50
C ARG A 133 -18.35 -21.53 0.61
N LYS A 134 -18.69 -20.84 1.71
CA LYS A 134 -19.99 -20.21 1.86
C LYS A 134 -19.98 -18.86 1.14
N SER A 135 -20.89 -18.68 0.18
CA SER A 135 -21.06 -17.44 -0.57
C SER A 135 -21.58 -16.28 0.29
#